data_AF-H3CI42-F1
#
_entry.id   AF-H3CI42-F1
#
_cell.length_a   1.000
_cell.length_b   1.000
_cell.length_c   1.000
_cell.angle_alpha   90.00
_cell.angle_beta   90.00
_cell.angle_gamma   90.00
#
_symmetry.space_group_name_H-M   'P 1'
#
loop_
_entity.id
_entity.type
_entity.pdbx_description
1 polymer ?
#
loop_
_entity_poly.entity_id
_entity_poly.type
_entity_poly.pdbx_seq_one_letter_code
_entity_poly.pdbx_strand_id
1 'polypeptide(L)'
;MTTKTLRLCVCDMDRLGRNEFIGEVRVALKKLKEGENKRYNMGLERIAQNKETNNQTVEQGAVVAEEERGRILVSLCYNTEKSCLLVGIIRCAHLAAMDSNGYSDPFVKM
;
A
#
# COMPACT_ATOMS: atom_id res chain seq x y z
N MET A 1 -8.68 -4.08 -23.53
CA MET A 1 -7.26 -3.95 -23.11
C MET A 1 -7.18 -4.21 -21.62
N THR A 2 -6.37 -5.18 -21.20
CA THR A 2 -6.17 -5.51 -19.78
C THR A 2 -5.30 -4.44 -19.13
N THR A 3 -5.78 -3.82 -18.05
CA THR A 3 -5.03 -2.80 -17.33
C THR A 3 -4.15 -3.47 -16.28
N LYS A 4 -2.83 -3.50 -16.51
CA LYS A 4 -1.89 -4.02 -15.52
C LYS A 4 -1.77 -3.05 -14.34
N THR A 5 -1.58 -3.59 -13.15
CA THR A 5 -1.49 -2.85 -11.89
C THR A 5 -0.26 -3.32 -11.14
N LEU A 6 0.53 -2.39 -10.64
CA LEU A 6 1.57 -2.67 -9.65
C LEU A 6 0.92 -2.68 -8.27
N ARG A 7 1.11 -3.77 -7.52
CA ARG A 7 0.68 -3.87 -6.13
C ARG A 7 1.92 -3.83 -5.25
N LEU A 8 1.89 -2.99 -4.22
CA LEU A 8 2.95 -2.94 -3.21
C LEU A 8 2.32 -3.22 -1.87
N CYS A 9 2.83 -4.20 -1.14
CA CYS A 9 2.39 -4.56 0.20
C CYS A 9 3.46 -4.12 1.20
N VAL A 10 3.07 -3.38 2.22
CA VAL A 10 3.90 -3.06 3.38
C VAL A 10 3.53 -4.06 4.48
N CYS A 11 4.53 -4.76 4.97
CA CYS A 11 4.39 -5.76 6.01
C CYS A 11 5.38 -5.46 7.13
N ASP A 12 5.06 -5.93 8.32
CA ASP A 12 5.91 -5.94 9.49
C ASP A 12 6.66 -7.27 9.57
N MET A 13 7.96 -7.24 9.82
CA MET A 13 8.79 -8.43 9.92
C MET A 13 8.85 -8.92 11.37
N ASP A 14 8.18 -10.03 11.64
CA ASP A 14 8.33 -10.73 12.92
C ASP A 14 9.47 -11.75 12.82
N ARG A 15 10.46 -11.64 13.71
CA ARG A 15 11.63 -12.53 13.76
C ARG A 15 11.28 -13.98 14.16
N LEU A 16 10.19 -14.18 14.88
CA LEU A 16 9.81 -15.46 15.48
C LEU A 16 8.48 -16.01 14.94
N GLY A 17 7.73 -15.20 14.20
CA GLY A 17 6.38 -15.53 13.73
C GLY A 17 6.16 -15.33 12.24
N ARG A 18 4.90 -15.07 11.87
CA ARG A 18 4.50 -14.78 10.48
C ARG A 18 4.49 -13.27 10.29
N ASN A 19 5.16 -12.77 9.26
CA ASN A 19 5.12 -11.36 8.87
C ASN A 19 3.69 -10.81 8.86
N GLU A 20 3.46 -9.73 9.61
CA GLU A 20 2.14 -9.13 9.72
C GLU A 20 1.90 -8.14 8.59
N PHE A 21 0.66 -8.07 8.12
CA PHE A 21 0.32 -7.18 7.02
C PHE A 21 -0.09 -5.80 7.56
N ILE A 22 0.64 -4.75 7.17
CA ILE A 22 0.32 -3.36 7.52
C ILE A 22 -0.70 -2.80 6.54
N GLY A 23 -0.42 -2.87 5.25
CA GLY A 23 -1.33 -2.36 4.22
C GLY A 23 -0.76 -2.47 2.81
N GLU A 24 -1.57 -2.19 1.79
CA GLU A 24 -1.16 -2.23 0.39
C GLU A 24 -1.58 -0.98 -0.38
N VAL A 25 -0.92 -0.77 -1.52
CA VAL A 25 -1.29 0.22 -2.53
C VAL A 25 -1.31 -0.41 -3.91
N ARG A 26 -2.19 0.10 -4.77
CA ARG A 26 -2.37 -0.37 -6.14
C ARG A 26 -2.25 0.79 -7.12
N VAL A 27 -1.27 0.70 -8.02
CA VAL A 27 -1.06 1.71 -9.06
C VAL A 27 -1.35 1.13 -10.43
N ALA A 28 -2.44 1.60 -11.06
CA ALA A 28 -2.76 1.22 -12.43
C ALA A 28 -1.70 1.78 -13.40
N LEU A 29 -0.97 0.90 -14.07
CA LEU A 29 0.17 1.27 -14.92
C LEU A 29 -0.23 2.05 -16.17
N LYS A 30 -1.50 1.96 -16.60
CA LYS A 30 -2.06 2.77 -17.69
C LYS A 30 -1.96 4.29 -17.46
N LYS A 31 -1.72 4.72 -16.22
CA LYS A 31 -1.62 6.14 -15.83
C LYS A 31 -0.19 6.70 -15.95
N LEU A 32 0.77 5.87 -16.35
CA LEU A 32 2.17 6.26 -16.58
C LEU A 32 2.36 6.58 -18.06
N LYS A 33 2.91 7.75 -18.37
CA LYS A 33 3.38 8.08 -19.71
C LYS A 33 4.83 7.61 -19.87
N GLU A 34 5.22 7.32 -21.10
CA GLU A 34 6.59 6.92 -21.44
C GLU A 34 7.58 8.02 -21.05
N GLY A 35 8.68 7.66 -20.38
CA GLY A 35 9.71 8.59 -19.92
C GLY A 35 9.32 9.49 -18.73
N GLU A 36 8.06 9.46 -18.27
CA GLU A 36 7.61 10.24 -17.13
C GLU A 36 8.02 9.58 -15.81
N ASN A 37 8.77 10.29 -14.97
CA ASN A 37 9.00 9.90 -13.58
C ASN A 37 7.90 10.48 -12.69
N LYS A 38 6.96 9.64 -12.27
CA LYS A 38 5.79 10.04 -11.50
C LYS A 38 5.88 9.56 -10.06
N ARG A 39 5.66 10.48 -9.12
CA ARG A 39 5.64 10.19 -7.68
C ARG A 39 4.22 10.02 -7.17
N TYR A 40 4.01 9.03 -6.32
CA TYR A 40 2.73 8.71 -5.70
C TYR A 40 2.90 8.65 -4.18
N ASN A 41 2.17 9.52 -3.46
CA ASN A 41 2.05 9.46 -2.01
C ASN A 41 0.65 8.91 -1.69
N MET A 42 0.58 7.67 -1.22
CA MET A 42 -0.68 6.93 -1.09
C MET A 42 -0.84 6.38 0.33
N GLY A 43 -2.07 6.40 0.84
CA GLY A 43 -2.44 5.72 2.08
C GLY A 43 -2.43 4.21 1.90
N LEU A 44 -2.03 3.50 2.95
CA LEU A 44 -1.99 2.05 2.98
C LEU A 44 -3.38 1.49 3.30
N GLU A 45 -3.93 0.69 2.39
CA GLU A 45 -5.25 0.08 2.54
C GLU A 45 -5.14 -1.33 3.13
N ARG A 46 -6.12 -1.74 3.94
CA ARG A 46 -6.23 -3.14 4.39
C ARG A 46 -6.61 -4.04 3.21
N ILE A 47 -6.14 -5.28 3.16
CA ILE A 47 -6.67 -6.26 2.19
C ILE A 47 -8.16 -6.38 2.46
N ALA A 48 -8.98 -5.94 1.51
CA ALA A 48 -10.40 -6.23 1.49
C ALA A 48 -10.60 -7.73 1.27
N GLN A 49 -10.49 -8.51 2.34
CA GLN A 49 -11.08 -9.85 2.36
C GLN A 49 -12.60 -9.61 2.33
N ASN A 50 -13.21 -9.85 1.17
CA ASN A 50 -14.64 -9.95 0.89
C ASN A 50 -15.57 -9.32 1.94
N LYS A 51 -16.00 -8.08 1.70
CA LYS A 51 -17.25 -7.54 2.29
C LYS A 51 -18.44 -8.25 1.64
N GLU A 52 -18.64 -9.53 1.95
CA GLU A 52 -19.97 -10.15 1.86
C GLU A 52 -20.54 -10.22 3.27
N THR A 53 -21.53 -9.35 3.49
CA THR A 53 -22.61 -9.48 4.48
C THR A 53 -22.23 -9.46 5.97
N ASN A 54 -22.41 -8.29 6.58
CA ASN A 54 -23.50 -8.17 7.56
C ASN A 54 -23.93 -6.71 7.72
N ASN A 55 -25.17 -6.45 7.31
CA ASN A 55 -25.93 -5.26 7.68
C ASN A 55 -26.19 -5.31 9.20
N GLN A 56 -25.55 -4.43 9.96
CA GLN A 56 -26.10 -3.93 11.21
C GLN A 56 -25.97 -2.40 11.23
N THR A 57 -27.02 -1.75 10.75
CA THR A 57 -27.56 -0.49 11.29
C THR A 57 -27.66 -0.62 12.83
N VAL A 58 -27.33 0.31 13.71
CA VAL A 58 -27.53 1.77 13.83
C VAL A 58 -26.51 2.21 14.94
N GLU A 59 -25.76 3.32 14.93
CA GLU A 59 -26.13 4.68 15.35
C GLU A 59 -24.89 5.61 15.31
N GLN A 60 -25.12 6.84 14.84
CA GLN A 60 -24.42 8.09 15.20
C GLN A 60 -22.93 8.28 14.82
N GLY A 61 -22.72 8.99 13.71
CA GLY A 61 -21.89 10.21 13.73
C GLY A 61 -20.37 10.09 13.75
N ALA A 62 -19.78 8.90 13.71
CA ALA A 62 -18.34 8.75 13.47
C ALA A 62 -18.09 8.51 11.98
N VAL A 63 -17.47 9.48 11.31
CA VAL A 63 -16.70 9.20 10.09
C VAL A 63 -15.85 7.99 10.42
N VAL A 64 -16.08 6.85 9.76
CA VAL A 64 -15.21 5.68 9.90
C VAL A 64 -13.86 6.18 9.42
N ALA A 65 -13.04 6.67 10.35
CA ALA A 65 -11.65 6.94 10.10
C ALA A 65 -11.11 5.57 9.73
N GLU A 66 -10.98 5.31 8.42
CA GLU A 66 -10.13 4.23 7.94
C GLU A 66 -8.87 4.35 8.76
N GLU A 67 -8.63 3.38 9.66
CA GLU A 67 -7.47 3.40 10.54
C GLU A 67 -6.27 3.71 9.66
N GLU A 68 -5.70 4.90 9.83
CA GLU A 68 -4.65 5.36 8.94
C GLU A 68 -3.42 4.52 9.25
N ARG A 69 -3.22 3.43 8.50
CA ARG A 69 -2.11 2.47 8.70
C ARG A 69 -0.79 2.96 8.12
N GLY A 70 -0.72 4.25 7.83
CA GLY A 70 0.40 4.95 7.25
C GLY A 70 0.29 5.15 5.75
N ARG A 71 1.36 5.71 5.20
CA ARG A 71 1.46 6.11 3.80
C ARG A 71 2.78 5.69 3.23
N ILE A 72 2.81 5.43 1.92
CA ILE A 72 4.01 5.12 1.17
C ILE A 72 4.21 6.13 0.03
N LEU A 73 5.44 6.62 -0.11
CA LEU A 73 5.88 7.44 -1.22
C LEU A 73 6.71 6.59 -2.19
N VAL A 74 6.25 6.49 -3.43
CA VAL A 74 6.92 5.73 -4.49
C VAL A 74 7.09 6.55 -5.75
N SER A 75 8.14 6.26 -6.53
CA SER A 75 8.32 6.79 -7.89
C SER A 75 8.21 5.66 -8.91
N LEU A 76 7.48 5.90 -9.99
CA LEU A 76 7.37 4.98 -11.12
C LEU A 76 7.82 5.68 -12.39
N CYS A 77 8.63 4.98 -13.18
CA CYS A 77 9.06 5.42 -14.51
C CYS A 77 9.13 4.21 -15.44
N TYR A 78 8.46 4.28 -16.59
CA TYR A 78 8.63 3.26 -17.63
C TYR A 78 9.73 3.70 -18.60
N ASN A 79 10.83 2.96 -18.62
CA ASN A 79 11.92 3.15 -19.56
C ASN A 79 11.66 2.26 -20.80
N THR A 80 11.28 2.90 -21.90
CA THR A 80 10.98 2.22 -23.17
C THR A 80 12.23 1.62 -23.81
N GLU A 81 13.37 2.31 -23.78
CA GLU A 81 14.64 1.83 -24.34
C GLU A 81 15.09 0.51 -23.71
N LYS A 82 14.91 0.38 -22.40
CA LYS A 82 15.25 -0.83 -21.63
C LYS A 82 14.08 -1.80 -21.46
N SER A 83 12.90 -1.44 -21.99
CA SER A 83 11.65 -2.19 -21.81
C SER A 83 11.38 -2.59 -20.35
N CYS A 84 11.65 -1.70 -19.40
CA CYS A 84 11.55 -1.99 -17.98
C CYS A 84 10.78 -0.93 -17.18
N LEU A 85 10.12 -1.36 -16.11
CA LEU A 85 9.48 -0.48 -15.13
C LEU A 85 10.43 -0.25 -13.96
N LEU A 86 10.85 1.00 -13.78
CA LEU A 86 11.62 1.43 -12.62
C LEU A 86 10.65 1.78 -11.49
N VAL A 87 10.79 1.08 -10.36
CA VAL A 87 10.02 1.33 -9.14
C VAL A 87 10.97 1.77 -8.05
N GLY A 88 10.84 3.02 -7.60
CA GLY A 88 11.59 3.56 -6.48
C GLY A 88 10.71 3.59 -5.23
N ILE A 89 11.09 2.85 -4.20
CA ILE A 89 10.49 2.95 -2.87
C ILE A 89 11.24 4.04 -2.10
N ILE A 90 10.59 5.18 -1.86
CA ILE A 90 11.27 6.38 -1.32
C ILE A 90 11.19 6.39 0.21
N ARG A 91 9.96 6.32 0.76
CA ARG A 91 9.75 6.29 2.22
C ARG A 91 8.36 5.79 2.59
N CYS A 92 8.22 5.30 3.81
CA CYS A 92 6.95 5.13 4.49
C CYS A 92 6.82 6.15 5.63
N ALA A 93 5.60 6.54 5.99
CA ALA A 93 5.34 7.47 7.09
C ALA A 93 4.07 7.07 7.84
N HIS A 94 4.02 7.36 9.15
CA HIS A 94 2.88 7.10 10.02
C HIS A 94 2.38 5.64 9.98
N LEU A 95 3.30 4.68 9.80
CA LEU A 95 2.94 3.26 9.79
C LEU A 95 2.30 2.86 11.11
N ALA A 96 1.27 2.01 11.04
CA ALA A 96 0.71 1.40 12.23
C ALA A 96 1.78 0.59 12.96
N ALA A 97 1.83 0.73 14.28
CA ALA A 97 2.66 -0.11 15.15
C ALA A 97 2.05 -1.51 15.22
N MET A 98 2.84 -2.52 14.88
CA MET A 98 2.44 -3.93 14.93
C MET A 98 3.07 -4.67 16.12
N ASP A 99 4.23 -4.19 16.59
CA ASP A 99 4.91 -4.77 17.74
C ASP A 99 4.37 -4.23 19.06
N SER A 100 4.51 -5.04 20.11
CA SER A 100 4.18 -4.64 21.49
C SER A 100 5.03 -3.48 22.01
N ASN A 101 6.15 -3.15 21.35
CA ASN A 101 7.00 -2.01 21.68
C ASN A 101 6.46 -0.66 21.15
N GLY A 102 5.35 -0.67 20.39
CA GLY A 102 4.77 0.53 19.79
C GLY A 102 5.42 0.96 18.46
N TYR A 103 6.20 0.09 17.83
CA TYR A 103 6.85 0.28 16.54
C TYR A 103 6.54 -0.87 15.56
N SER A 104 7.20 -0.84 14.41
CA SER A 104 7.19 -1.88 13.39
C SER A 104 8.59 -1.99 12.78
N ASP A 105 8.92 -3.19 12.29
CA ASP A 105 10.07 -3.53 11.46
C ASP A 105 9.60 -3.68 9.99
N PRO A 106 9.28 -2.57 9.28
CA PRO A 106 8.57 -2.64 8.01
C PRO A 106 9.46 -3.10 6.84
N PHE A 107 8.89 -3.89 5.94
CA PHE A 107 9.43 -4.17 4.61
C PHE A 107 8.35 -4.04 3.53
N VAL A 108 8.79 -3.78 2.29
CA VAL A 108 7.90 -3.68 1.13
C VAL A 108 8.06 -4.91 0.25
N LYS A 109 6.95 -5.59 -0.02
CA LYS A 109 6.83 -6.66 -0.99
C LYS A 109 6.15 -6.14 -2.26
N MET A 110 6.72 -6.44 -3.41
CA MET A 110 6.21 -6.07 -4.74
C MET A 110 5.64 -7.27 -5.48
#